data_AF-A0A9E5DPC0-F1
#
_entry.id   AF-A0A9E5DPC0-F1
#
_cell.length_a   1.000
_cell.length_b   1.000
_cell.length_c   1.000
_cell.angle_alpha   90.00
_cell.angle_beta   90.00
_cell.angle_gamma   90.00
#
_symmetry.space_group_name_H-M   'P 1'
#
loop_
_entity.id
_entity.type
_entity.pdbx_description
1 polymer ?
#
loop_
_entity_poly.entity_id
_entity_poly.type
_entity_poly.pdbx_seq_one_letter_code
_entity_poly.pdbx_strand_id
1 'polypeptide(L)'
;MHLNANYRNIEFKSLKYLKNEITYGGYLAALCSPCFIISASIILDIKISIPMLLISYLLPLIIYSYDYYKDIDKDIKNNSERATFLKRKADRYPFVFAFYSLFLVSLLVLYSNWGMVVFIVAIMAGGILYNVVLKNLTKKIPAFKNMFTALTWALVGALFPLFYYSMDINMSFIIAFSFIFMRVMNNVMFFDLKDIENDRSEGLKTLPVMLGKKGALNFLQALNVISFIPLVVGVYFNIIDIKGIFLLIFLFYSYFYINKANSASNSELEKTAHTLADLEFILWPVVLILIQFLSIV
;
A
#
# COMPACT_ATOMS: atom_id res chain seq x y z
N MET A 1 29.89 33.89 11.65
CA MET A 1 30.02 32.69 10.78
C MET A 1 29.77 31.37 11.50
N HIS A 2 30.22 31.16 12.75
CA HIS A 2 30.00 29.89 13.50
C HIS A 2 28.55 29.56 13.86
N LEU A 3 27.70 30.56 14.14
CA LEU A 3 26.26 30.33 14.42
C LEU A 3 25.52 29.76 13.20
N ASN A 4 25.75 30.31 12.00
CA ASN A 4 25.12 29.82 10.76
C ASN A 4 25.52 28.38 10.40
N ALA A 5 26.74 27.94 10.74
CA ALA A 5 27.17 26.56 10.54
C ALA A 5 26.46 25.59 11.50
N ASN A 6 26.22 26.00 12.75
CA ASN A 6 25.47 25.21 13.72
C ASN A 6 23.99 25.11 13.39
N TYR A 7 23.34 26.21 12.97
CA TYR A 7 21.94 26.19 12.52
C TYR A 7 21.75 25.29 11.29
N ARG A 8 22.60 25.42 10.26
CA ARG A 8 22.57 24.53 9.09
C ARG A 8 22.80 23.07 9.47
N ASN A 9 23.70 22.78 10.42
CA ASN A 9 23.92 21.40 10.90
C ASN A 9 22.73 20.83 11.69
N ILE A 10 22.02 21.67 12.45
CA ILE A 10 20.81 21.26 13.19
C ILE A 10 19.65 21.00 12.21
N GLU A 11 19.42 21.90 11.26
CA GLU A 11 18.42 21.73 10.19
C GLU A 11 18.70 20.50 9.33
N PHE A 12 19.96 20.26 8.96
CA PHE A 12 20.31 19.08 8.16
C PHE A 12 20.10 17.78 8.95
N LYS A 13 20.38 17.78 10.26
CA LYS A 13 20.11 16.63 11.14
C LYS A 13 18.60 16.41 11.33
N SER A 14 17.80 17.46 11.50
CA SER A 14 16.35 17.34 11.66
C SER A 14 15.67 16.87 10.36
N LEU A 15 16.10 17.39 9.20
CA LEU A 15 15.66 16.93 7.88
C LEU A 15 16.01 15.46 7.64
N LYS A 16 17.24 15.04 7.94
CA LYS A 16 17.64 13.63 7.81
C LYS A 16 16.84 12.73 8.74
N TYR A 17 16.58 13.17 9.98
CA TYR A 17 15.76 12.44 10.93
C TYR A 17 14.31 12.30 10.44
N LEU A 18 13.69 13.39 9.95
CA LEU A 18 12.33 13.38 9.42
C LEU A 18 12.21 12.47 8.19
N LYS A 19 13.18 12.55 7.27
CA LYS A 19 13.27 11.66 6.11
C LYS A 19 13.35 10.19 6.53
N ASN A 20 14.22 9.88 7.48
CA ASN A 20 14.36 8.52 8.00
C ASN A 20 13.08 8.07 8.71
N GLU A 21 12.39 8.95 9.41
CA GLU A 21 11.12 8.63 10.04
C GLU A 21 10.05 8.28 9.02
N ILE A 22 9.86 9.12 8.00
CA ILE A 22 8.90 8.90 6.92
C ILE A 22 9.21 7.61 6.15
N THR A 23 10.49 7.35 5.89
CA THR A 23 10.94 6.20 5.08
C THR A 23 10.92 4.89 5.87
N TYR A 24 11.38 4.92 7.13
CA TYR A 24 11.59 3.72 7.94
C TYR A 24 10.49 3.45 8.96
N GLY A 25 9.60 4.41 9.24
CA GLY A 25 8.50 4.29 10.20
C GLY A 25 7.18 3.80 9.58
N GLY A 26 7.16 3.43 8.30
CA GLY A 26 5.98 2.86 7.64
C GLY A 26 4.92 3.89 7.23
N TYR A 27 5.16 5.18 7.46
CA TYR A 27 4.20 6.25 7.15
C TYR A 27 3.88 6.36 5.65
N LEU A 28 4.86 6.20 4.76
CA LEU A 28 4.60 6.20 3.30
C LEU A 28 3.75 5.01 2.87
N ALA A 29 4.04 3.82 3.37
CA ALA A 29 3.25 2.63 3.08
C ALA A 29 1.82 2.79 3.63
N ALA A 30 1.68 3.35 4.83
CA ALA A 30 0.39 3.63 5.43
C ALA A 30 -0.43 4.66 4.62
N LEU A 31 0.23 5.62 3.96
CA LEU A 31 -0.41 6.63 3.13
C LEU A 31 -1.13 6.04 1.90
N CYS A 32 -0.74 4.85 1.44
CA CYS A 32 -1.40 4.19 0.31
C CYS A 32 -2.89 3.93 0.59
N SER A 33 -3.25 3.61 1.84
CA SER A 33 -4.64 3.30 2.24
C SER A 33 -5.62 4.46 2.02
N PRO A 34 -5.41 5.66 2.60
CA PRO A 34 -6.27 6.81 2.32
C PRO A 34 -6.20 7.23 0.84
N CYS A 35 -5.08 7.05 0.14
CA CYS A 35 -4.99 7.35 -1.29
C CYS A 35 -5.89 6.45 -2.15
N PHE A 36 -5.95 5.14 -1.84
CA PHE A 36 -6.92 4.23 -2.46
C PHE A 36 -8.34 4.68 -2.21
N ILE A 37 -8.66 5.03 -0.96
CA ILE A 37 -10.01 5.41 -0.57
C ILE A 37 -10.44 6.72 -1.23
N ILE A 38 -9.57 7.73 -1.29
CA ILE A 38 -9.85 8.98 -2.03
C ILE A 38 -10.12 8.65 -3.50
N SER A 39 -9.28 7.81 -4.11
CA SER A 39 -9.43 7.44 -5.53
C SER A 39 -10.74 6.70 -5.78
N ALA A 40 -11.05 5.71 -4.95
CA ALA A 40 -12.30 4.96 -4.98
C ALA A 40 -13.51 5.89 -4.76
N SER A 41 -13.46 6.76 -3.75
CA SER A 41 -14.53 7.72 -3.48
C SER A 41 -14.76 8.68 -4.65
N ILE A 42 -13.71 9.15 -5.34
CA ILE A 42 -13.88 10.03 -6.51
C ILE A 42 -14.54 9.28 -7.68
N ILE A 43 -14.09 8.07 -8.01
CA ILE A 43 -14.66 7.30 -9.15
C ILE A 43 -16.06 6.76 -8.85
N LEU A 44 -16.40 6.57 -7.57
CA LEU A 44 -17.70 6.08 -7.12
C LEU A 44 -18.67 7.21 -6.73
N ASP A 45 -18.24 8.48 -6.84
CA ASP A 45 -18.96 9.68 -6.39
C ASP A 45 -19.45 9.61 -4.92
N ILE A 46 -18.56 9.13 -4.04
CA ILE A 46 -18.80 9.00 -2.60
C ILE A 46 -18.15 10.16 -1.87
N LYS A 47 -18.85 10.71 -0.86
CA LYS A 47 -18.32 11.76 0.02
C LYS A 47 -17.04 11.31 0.71
N ILE A 48 -16.01 12.16 0.69
CA ILE A 48 -14.77 11.97 1.43
C ILE A 48 -14.88 12.70 2.77
N SER A 49 -14.48 12.03 3.85
CA SER A 49 -14.41 12.64 5.18
C SER A 49 -13.04 12.41 5.84
N ILE A 50 -12.55 13.42 6.56
CA ILE A 50 -11.26 13.34 7.24
C ILE A 50 -11.19 12.19 8.26
N PRO A 51 -12.23 11.92 9.08
CA PRO A 51 -12.19 10.76 9.99
C PRO A 51 -12.03 9.43 9.26
N MET A 52 -12.74 9.22 8.14
CA MET A 52 -12.60 8.02 7.30
C MET A 52 -11.15 7.83 6.84
N LEU A 53 -10.51 8.89 6.35
CA LEU A 53 -9.12 8.85 5.90
C LEU A 53 -8.14 8.58 7.06
N LEU A 54 -8.34 9.22 8.22
CA LEU A 54 -7.49 9.00 9.39
C LEU A 54 -7.59 7.56 9.92
N ILE A 55 -8.80 7.01 10.01
CA ILE A 55 -9.01 5.61 10.38
C ILE A 55 -8.27 4.70 9.40
N SER A 56 -8.41 4.95 8.09
CA SER A 56 -7.78 4.13 7.06
C SER A 56 -6.26 4.18 7.07
N TYR A 57 -5.69 5.32 7.47
CA TYR A 57 -4.25 5.52 7.59
C TYR A 57 -3.67 4.82 8.82
N LEU A 58 -4.38 4.85 9.94
CA LEU A 58 -3.94 4.25 11.20
C LEU A 58 -3.85 2.72 11.10
N LEU A 59 -4.74 2.06 10.33
CA LEU A 59 -4.73 0.60 10.17
C LEU A 59 -3.36 0.04 9.72
N PRO A 60 -2.86 0.36 8.51
CA PRO A 60 -1.55 -0.11 8.08
C PRO A 60 -0.42 0.49 8.92
N LEU A 61 -0.56 1.72 9.44
CA LEU A 61 0.48 2.31 10.28
C LEU A 61 0.75 1.48 11.54
N ILE A 62 -0.31 1.02 12.21
CA ILE A 62 -0.21 0.14 13.39
C ILE A 62 0.45 -1.19 13.03
N ILE A 63 0.05 -1.80 11.92
CA ILE A 63 0.59 -3.10 11.45
C ILE A 63 2.06 -2.96 11.07
N TYR A 64 2.41 -1.98 10.23
CA TYR A 64 3.79 -1.75 9.80
C TYR A 64 4.69 -1.38 10.96
N SER A 65 4.21 -0.54 11.89
CA SER A 65 4.98 -0.24 13.08
C SER A 65 5.25 -1.52 13.86
N TYR A 66 4.27 -2.41 14.03
CA TYR A 66 4.48 -3.67 14.75
C TYR A 66 5.51 -4.57 14.06
N ASP A 67 5.37 -4.77 12.76
CA ASP A 67 6.26 -5.63 11.98
C ASP A 67 7.69 -5.08 11.99
N TYR A 68 7.85 -3.77 11.82
CA TYR A 68 9.16 -3.13 11.73
C TYR A 68 9.94 -3.22 13.03
N TYR A 69 9.26 -3.08 14.17
CA TYR A 69 9.90 -3.21 15.48
C TYR A 69 10.17 -4.67 15.86
N LYS A 70 9.28 -5.59 15.47
CA LYS A 70 9.48 -7.02 15.68
C LYS A 70 10.66 -7.58 14.89
N ASP A 71 10.91 -7.06 13.69
CA ASP A 71 11.93 -7.57 12.78
C ASP A 71 13.25 -6.78 12.80
N ILE A 72 13.47 -5.87 13.77
CA ILE A 72 14.72 -5.08 13.90
C ILE A 72 15.96 -5.96 13.82
N ASP A 73 15.99 -7.10 14.52
CA ASP A 73 17.16 -7.98 14.57
C ASP A 73 17.39 -8.73 13.25
N LYS A 74 16.34 -8.99 12.48
CA LYS A 74 16.46 -9.58 11.13
C LYS A 74 16.96 -8.56 10.13
N ASP A 75 16.50 -7.31 10.26
CA ASP A 75 16.87 -6.20 9.38
C ASP A 75 18.33 -5.76 9.53
N ILE A 76 19.03 -6.10 10.62
CA ILE A 76 20.47 -5.79 10.79
C ILE A 76 21.31 -6.31 9.61
N LYS A 77 20.94 -7.48 9.05
CA LYS A 77 21.67 -8.11 7.95
C LYS A 77 21.35 -7.48 6.59
N ASN A 78 20.12 -7.03 6.39
CA ASN A 78 19.62 -6.58 5.09
C ASN A 78 19.63 -5.04 4.94
N ASN A 79 19.40 -4.31 6.04
CA ASN A 79 19.33 -2.85 6.06
C ASN A 79 19.79 -2.29 7.43
N SER A 80 21.11 -2.21 7.61
CA SER A 80 21.73 -1.79 8.87
C SER A 80 21.40 -0.36 9.30
N GLU A 81 21.16 0.57 8.34
CA GLU A 81 20.78 1.95 8.64
C GLU A 81 19.38 2.03 9.26
N ARG A 82 18.41 1.32 8.67
CA ARG A 82 17.04 1.20 9.19
C ARG A 82 17.02 0.54 10.57
N ALA A 83 17.70 -0.58 10.74
CA ALA A 83 17.78 -1.28 12.02
C ALA A 83 18.38 -0.39 13.13
N THR A 84 19.45 0.34 12.83
CA THR A 84 20.08 1.27 13.77
C THR A 84 19.14 2.42 14.16
N PHE A 85 18.38 2.95 13.21
CA PHE A 85 17.41 4.01 13.46
C PHE A 85 16.24 3.54 14.34
N LEU A 86 15.67 2.37 14.04
CA LEU A 86 14.56 1.80 14.82
C LEU A 86 14.99 1.39 16.23
N LYS A 87 16.20 0.80 16.38
CA LYS A 87 16.75 0.41 17.69
C LYS A 87 16.87 1.59 18.66
N ARG A 88 17.19 2.79 18.17
CA ARG A 88 17.25 4.02 19.00
C ARG A 88 15.90 4.43 19.58
N LYS A 89 14.80 3.86 19.09
CA LYS A 89 13.42 4.17 19.48
C LYS A 89 12.69 2.99 20.09
N ALA A 90 13.34 1.83 20.24
CA ALA A 90 12.70 0.60 20.70
C ALA A 90 11.94 0.79 22.01
N ASP A 91 12.53 1.51 22.98
CA ASP A 91 11.91 1.74 24.30
C ASP A 91 10.66 2.61 24.25
N ARG A 92 10.53 3.47 23.23
CA ARG A 92 9.37 4.36 23.05
C ARG A 92 8.25 3.69 22.26
N TYR A 93 8.53 2.55 21.64
CA TYR A 93 7.62 1.92 20.72
C TYR A 93 6.28 1.50 21.33
N PRO A 94 6.22 0.88 22.53
CA PRO A 94 4.95 0.53 23.15
C PRO A 94 4.04 1.75 23.35
N PHE A 95 4.60 2.91 23.67
CA PHE A 95 3.84 4.15 23.84
C PHE A 95 3.30 4.69 22.50
N VAL A 96 4.09 4.63 21.44
CA VAL A 96 3.66 5.03 20.09
C VAL A 96 2.54 4.09 19.59
N PHE A 97 2.70 2.79 19.76
CA PHE A 97 1.70 1.80 19.39
C PHE A 97 0.40 1.95 20.19
N ALA A 98 0.50 2.17 21.51
CA ALA A 98 -0.64 2.45 22.37
C ALA A 98 -1.36 3.74 21.94
N PHE A 99 -0.61 4.80 21.62
CA PHE A 99 -1.18 6.04 21.12
C PHE A 99 -1.95 5.85 19.81
N TYR A 100 -1.36 5.19 18.80
CA TYR A 100 -2.06 4.92 17.54
C TYR A 100 -3.30 4.06 17.72
N SER A 101 -3.22 3.04 18.57
CA SER A 101 -4.34 2.13 18.86
C SER A 101 -5.48 2.86 19.58
N LEU A 102 -5.17 3.65 20.61
CA LEU A 102 -6.16 4.47 21.31
C LEU A 102 -6.79 5.50 20.37
N PHE A 103 -5.98 6.15 19.52
CA PHE A 103 -6.50 7.11 18.56
C PHE A 103 -7.43 6.47 17.54
N LEU A 104 -7.08 5.29 17.01
CA LEU A 104 -7.96 4.51 16.14
C LEU A 104 -9.27 4.16 16.84
N VAL A 105 -9.22 3.65 18.07
CA VAL A 105 -10.41 3.32 18.86
C VAL A 105 -11.27 4.56 19.10
N SER A 106 -10.68 5.70 19.46
CA SER A 106 -11.42 6.96 19.62
C SER A 106 -12.12 7.38 18.33
N LEU A 107 -11.44 7.31 17.18
CA LEU A 107 -12.07 7.64 15.90
C LEU A 107 -13.20 6.68 15.54
N LEU A 108 -13.06 5.38 15.84
CA LEU A 108 -14.10 4.39 15.60
C LEU A 108 -15.33 4.63 16.47
N VAL A 109 -15.14 4.96 17.75
CA VAL A 109 -16.24 5.27 18.67
C VAL A 109 -16.98 6.55 18.26
N LEU A 110 -16.25 7.57 17.81
CA LEU A 110 -16.83 8.89 17.53
C LEU A 110 -17.43 9.02 16.12
N TYR A 111 -16.87 8.32 15.13
CA TYR A 111 -17.13 8.59 13.71
C TYR A 111 -17.46 7.35 12.87
N SER A 112 -17.68 6.19 13.49
CA SER A 112 -17.89 4.94 12.76
C SER A 112 -19.16 4.21 13.19
N ASN A 113 -19.45 3.09 12.52
CA ASN A 113 -20.57 2.22 12.81
C ASN A 113 -20.09 0.77 13.06
N TRP A 114 -20.99 -0.10 13.51
CA TRP A 114 -20.66 -1.48 13.84
C TRP A 114 -20.15 -2.30 12.65
N GLY A 115 -20.70 -2.12 11.45
CA GLY A 115 -20.24 -2.80 10.24
C GLY A 115 -18.77 -2.48 9.94
N MET A 116 -18.41 -1.22 10.09
CA MET A 116 -17.04 -0.75 9.92
C MET A 116 -16.08 -1.26 11.01
N VAL A 117 -16.53 -1.32 12.26
CA VAL A 117 -15.73 -1.93 13.35
C VAL A 117 -15.45 -3.40 13.06
N VAL A 118 -16.47 -4.17 12.69
CA VAL A 118 -16.32 -5.60 12.33
C VAL A 118 -15.38 -5.76 11.14
N PHE A 119 -15.52 -4.92 10.12
CA PHE A 119 -14.63 -4.93 8.95
C PHE A 119 -13.17 -4.70 9.34
N ILE A 120 -12.87 -3.69 10.16
CA ILE A 120 -11.50 -3.41 10.62
C ILE A 120 -10.95 -4.56 11.45
N VAL A 121 -11.73 -5.10 12.39
CA VAL A 121 -11.31 -6.25 13.21
C VAL A 121 -10.97 -7.44 12.32
N ALA A 122 -11.78 -7.72 11.29
CA ALA A 122 -11.50 -8.79 10.34
C ALA A 122 -10.19 -8.55 9.55
N ILE A 123 -9.96 -7.33 9.06
CA ILE A 123 -8.73 -6.97 8.35
C ILE A 123 -7.49 -7.10 9.26
N MET A 124 -7.55 -6.59 10.49
CA MET A 124 -6.45 -6.68 11.45
C MET A 124 -6.18 -8.13 11.87
N ALA A 125 -7.24 -8.90 12.15
CA ALA A 125 -7.12 -10.32 12.46
C ALA A 125 -6.49 -11.09 11.30
N GLY A 126 -6.88 -10.79 10.05
CA GLY A 126 -6.27 -11.34 8.84
C GLY A 126 -4.76 -11.05 8.76
N GLY A 127 -4.35 -9.80 8.99
CA GLY A 127 -2.94 -9.40 8.98
C GLY A 127 -2.10 -10.15 10.04
N ILE A 128 -2.62 -10.26 11.26
CA ILE A 128 -1.96 -11.01 12.34
C ILE A 128 -1.89 -12.51 12.00
N LEU A 129 -3.01 -13.09 11.56
CA LEU A 129 -3.11 -14.51 11.23
C LEU A 129 -2.18 -14.88 10.08
N TYR A 130 -1.97 -13.97 9.13
CA TYR A 130 -1.01 -14.16 8.05
C TYR A 130 0.42 -14.35 8.57
N ASN A 131 0.87 -13.47 9.46
CA ASN A 131 2.22 -13.51 10.02
C ASN A 131 2.46 -14.73 10.92
N VAL A 132 1.42 -15.25 11.58
CA VAL A 132 1.54 -16.39 12.51
C VAL A 132 1.35 -17.75 11.81
N VAL A 133 0.37 -17.87 10.92
CA VAL A 133 -0.06 -19.18 10.37
C VAL A 133 -0.07 -19.18 8.84
N LEU A 134 -0.70 -18.19 8.21
CA LEU A 134 -1.02 -18.30 6.78
C LEU A 134 0.21 -18.14 5.87
N LYS A 135 1.30 -17.51 6.32
CA LYS A 135 2.56 -17.44 5.55
C LYS A 135 3.02 -18.84 5.12
N ASN A 136 2.87 -19.84 5.99
CA ASN A 136 3.25 -21.23 5.70
C ASN A 136 2.38 -21.89 4.62
N LEU A 137 1.16 -21.40 4.38
CA LEU A 137 0.32 -21.89 3.29
C LEU A 137 0.95 -21.58 1.93
N THR A 138 1.76 -20.52 1.81
CA THR A 138 2.51 -20.19 0.59
C THR A 138 3.50 -21.29 0.19
N LYS A 139 3.90 -22.18 1.11
CA LYS A 139 4.71 -23.37 0.76
C LYS A 139 3.89 -24.44 0.03
N LYS A 140 2.57 -24.49 0.28
CA LYS A 140 1.65 -25.51 -0.25
C LYS A 140 0.85 -24.98 -1.44
N ILE A 141 0.27 -23.80 -1.30
CA ILE A 141 -0.62 -23.13 -2.24
C ILE A 141 0.18 -22.07 -3.02
N PRO A 142 0.34 -22.23 -4.35
CA PRO A 142 0.94 -21.23 -5.22
C PRO A 142 0.33 -19.83 -5.06
N ALA A 143 1.17 -18.79 -5.06
CA ALA A 143 0.77 -17.38 -5.04
C ALA A 143 -0.07 -16.95 -3.83
N PHE A 144 -0.19 -17.76 -2.78
CA PHE A 144 -1.08 -17.48 -1.65
C PHE A 144 -0.73 -16.16 -0.95
N LYS A 145 0.56 -15.92 -0.67
CA LYS A 145 1.08 -14.63 -0.18
C LYS A 145 0.59 -13.46 -1.04
N ASN A 146 0.84 -13.53 -2.34
CA ASN A 146 0.49 -12.47 -3.28
C ASN A 146 -1.02 -12.18 -3.27
N MET A 147 -1.83 -13.23 -3.36
CA MET A 147 -3.28 -13.14 -3.37
C MET A 147 -3.83 -12.58 -2.06
N PHE A 148 -3.35 -13.08 -0.93
CA PHE A 148 -3.81 -12.64 0.39
C PHE A 148 -3.52 -11.15 0.62
N THR A 149 -2.28 -10.71 0.32
CA THR A 149 -1.90 -9.32 0.45
C THR A 149 -2.70 -8.43 -0.50
N ALA A 150 -2.82 -8.81 -1.77
CA ALA A 150 -3.59 -8.02 -2.75
C ALA A 150 -5.07 -7.93 -2.39
N LEU A 151 -5.69 -9.03 -1.95
CA LEU A 151 -7.09 -9.04 -1.49
C LEU A 151 -7.30 -8.11 -0.30
N THR A 152 -6.42 -8.16 0.71
CA THR A 152 -6.54 -7.33 1.92
C THR A 152 -6.52 -5.85 1.58
N TRP A 153 -5.55 -5.43 0.77
CA TRP A 153 -5.43 -4.04 0.32
C TRP A 153 -6.57 -3.61 -0.59
N ALA A 154 -7.07 -4.49 -1.47
CA ALA A 154 -8.20 -4.17 -2.35
C ALA A 154 -9.53 -4.07 -1.59
N LEU A 155 -9.75 -4.92 -0.59
CA LEU A 155 -10.91 -4.83 0.30
C LEU A 155 -10.91 -3.49 1.03
N VAL A 156 -9.76 -3.09 1.60
CA VAL A 156 -9.61 -1.77 2.24
C VAL A 156 -9.75 -0.64 1.22
N GLY A 157 -9.13 -0.72 0.05
CA GLY A 157 -9.16 0.35 -0.93
C GLY A 157 -10.54 0.61 -1.52
N ALA A 158 -11.29 -0.45 -1.85
CA ALA A 158 -12.57 -0.35 -2.56
C ALA A 158 -13.79 -0.34 -1.63
N LEU A 159 -13.81 -1.16 -0.57
CA LEU A 159 -15.00 -1.39 0.24
C LEU A 159 -15.01 -0.60 1.54
N PHE A 160 -13.94 0.12 1.89
CA PHE A 160 -13.92 0.91 3.12
C PHE A 160 -15.02 2.00 3.14
N PRO A 161 -15.29 2.76 2.06
CA PRO A 161 -16.43 3.67 2.03
C PRO A 161 -17.79 2.96 2.19
N LEU A 162 -17.93 1.75 1.64
CA LEU A 162 -19.13 0.93 1.77
C LEU A 162 -19.43 0.65 3.24
N PHE A 163 -18.46 0.12 3.98
CA PHE A 163 -18.63 -0.17 5.41
C PHE A 163 -18.75 1.10 6.25
N TYR A 164 -17.98 2.15 5.93
CA TYR A 164 -17.99 3.40 6.69
C TYR A 164 -19.33 4.14 6.60
N TYR A 165 -19.96 4.17 5.42
CA TYR A 165 -21.24 4.82 5.18
C TYR A 165 -22.45 3.88 5.19
N SER A 166 -22.26 2.60 5.55
CA SER A 166 -23.31 1.57 5.54
C SER A 166 -24.05 1.46 4.20
N MET A 167 -23.30 1.51 3.10
CA MET A 167 -23.85 1.42 1.75
C MET A 167 -24.08 -0.03 1.35
N ASP A 168 -25.01 -0.26 0.43
CA ASP A 168 -25.19 -1.57 -0.19
C ASP A 168 -24.13 -1.84 -1.25
N ILE A 169 -23.72 -3.11 -1.35
CA ILE A 169 -22.82 -3.54 -2.42
C ILE A 169 -23.56 -3.48 -3.77
N ASN A 170 -22.88 -2.92 -4.77
CA ASN A 170 -23.41 -2.80 -6.12
C ASN A 170 -22.27 -3.01 -7.14
N MET A 171 -22.59 -2.87 -8.42
CA MET A 171 -21.63 -3.11 -9.50
C MET A 171 -20.44 -2.14 -9.49
N SER A 172 -20.61 -0.90 -9.01
CA SER A 172 -19.53 0.09 -8.98
C SER A 172 -18.44 -0.31 -7.98
N PHE A 173 -18.82 -0.85 -6.81
CA PHE A 173 -17.88 -1.44 -5.87
C PHE A 173 -17.15 -2.67 -6.43
N ILE A 174 -17.84 -3.53 -7.18
CA ILE A 174 -17.21 -4.71 -7.81
C ILE A 174 -16.16 -4.26 -8.85
N ILE A 175 -16.47 -3.23 -9.62
CA ILE A 175 -15.54 -2.65 -10.61
C ILE A 175 -14.33 -2.01 -9.93
N ALA A 176 -14.54 -1.16 -8.92
CA ALA A 176 -13.47 -0.52 -8.17
C ALA A 176 -12.59 -1.56 -7.46
N PHE A 177 -13.20 -2.57 -6.82
CA PHE A 177 -12.47 -3.68 -6.20
C PHE A 177 -11.63 -4.43 -7.22
N SER A 178 -12.20 -4.79 -8.36
CA SER A 178 -11.49 -5.54 -9.41
C SER A 178 -10.30 -4.77 -9.96
N PHE A 179 -10.48 -3.47 -10.22
CA PHE A 179 -9.41 -2.57 -10.63
C PHE A 179 -8.31 -2.51 -9.57
N ILE A 180 -8.65 -2.11 -8.34
CA ILE A 180 -7.68 -1.95 -7.24
C ILE A 180 -6.95 -3.26 -6.97
N PHE A 181 -7.67 -4.39 -6.94
CA PHE A 181 -7.09 -5.71 -6.75
C PHE A 181 -6.03 -6.04 -7.80
N MET A 182 -6.31 -5.85 -9.10
CA MET A 182 -5.34 -6.15 -10.15
C MET A 182 -4.13 -5.21 -10.09
N ARG A 183 -4.33 -3.93 -9.76
CA ARG A 183 -3.24 -2.96 -9.58
C ARG A 183 -2.36 -3.28 -8.38
N VAL A 184 -2.96 -3.60 -7.24
CA VAL A 184 -2.22 -4.02 -6.05
C VAL A 184 -1.51 -5.35 -6.30
N MET A 185 -2.15 -6.32 -6.97
CA MET A 185 -1.51 -7.59 -7.32
C MET A 185 -0.27 -7.37 -8.19
N ASN A 186 -0.31 -6.42 -9.14
CA ASN A 186 0.85 -6.00 -9.92
C ASN A 186 1.97 -5.45 -9.02
N ASN A 187 1.66 -4.53 -8.10
CA ASN A 187 2.62 -4.00 -7.13
C ASN A 187 3.20 -5.09 -6.21
N VAL A 188 2.37 -5.93 -5.58
CA VAL A 188 2.80 -6.99 -4.66
C VAL A 188 3.76 -7.97 -5.34
N MET A 189 3.45 -8.40 -6.57
CA MET A 189 4.36 -9.25 -7.34
C MET A 189 5.63 -8.53 -7.78
N PHE A 190 5.56 -7.24 -8.10
CA PHE A 190 6.75 -6.45 -8.42
C PHE A 190 7.70 -6.37 -7.21
N PHE A 191 7.17 -6.20 -6.01
CA PHE A 191 7.93 -6.25 -4.77
C PHE A 191 8.63 -7.60 -4.58
N ASP A 192 7.93 -8.70 -4.83
CA ASP A 192 8.48 -10.05 -4.71
C ASP A 192 9.61 -10.36 -5.73
N LEU A 193 9.83 -9.52 -6.77
CA LEU A 193 10.94 -9.71 -7.72
C LEU A 193 12.31 -9.63 -7.04
N LYS A 194 12.47 -8.76 -6.03
CA LYS A 194 13.74 -8.63 -5.29
C LYS A 194 13.97 -9.80 -4.33
N ASP A 195 12.89 -10.47 -3.94
CA ASP A 195 12.87 -11.50 -2.91
C ASP A 195 12.90 -12.94 -3.49
N ILE A 196 13.03 -13.10 -4.83
CA ILE A 196 13.01 -14.42 -5.51
C ILE A 196 13.95 -15.44 -4.85
N GLU A 197 15.22 -15.08 -4.61
CA GLU A 197 16.18 -16.03 -4.05
C GLU A 197 15.91 -16.33 -2.57
N ASN A 198 15.47 -15.34 -1.80
CA ASN A 198 15.10 -15.54 -0.39
C ASN A 198 13.85 -16.43 -0.26
N ASP A 199 12.78 -16.10 -0.99
CA ASP A 199 11.53 -16.86 -1.01
C ASP A 199 11.76 -18.30 -1.50
N ARG A 200 12.63 -18.50 -2.50
CA ARG A 200 13.04 -19.83 -2.95
C ARG A 200 13.76 -20.60 -1.84
N SER A 201 14.67 -19.98 -1.12
CA SER A 201 15.40 -20.63 -0.01
C SER A 201 14.47 -21.01 1.16
N GLU A 202 13.41 -20.24 1.40
CA GLU A 202 12.37 -20.55 2.38
C GLU A 202 11.35 -21.62 1.90
N GLY A 203 11.43 -22.03 0.62
CA GLY A 203 10.51 -22.97 -0.01
C GLY A 203 9.13 -22.38 -0.32
N LEU A 204 9.03 -21.05 -0.43
CA LEU A 204 7.78 -20.36 -0.75
C LEU A 204 7.47 -20.43 -2.25
N LYS A 205 6.22 -20.71 -2.60
CA LYS A 205 5.75 -20.77 -3.99
C LYS A 205 5.11 -19.44 -4.42
N THR A 206 5.88 -18.35 -4.38
CA THR A 206 5.43 -17.05 -4.91
C THR A 206 5.48 -17.06 -6.44
N LEU A 207 4.69 -16.19 -7.09
CA LEU A 207 4.66 -16.14 -8.56
C LEU A 207 6.04 -15.86 -9.18
N PRO A 208 6.84 -14.90 -8.65
CA PRO A 208 8.19 -14.69 -9.16
C PRO A 208 9.13 -15.90 -9.00
N VAL A 209 8.99 -16.68 -7.92
CA VAL A 209 9.76 -17.93 -7.73
C VAL A 209 9.37 -18.98 -8.77
N MET A 210 8.07 -19.12 -9.03
CA MET A 210 7.55 -20.14 -9.96
C MET A 210 7.80 -19.80 -11.44
N LEU A 211 7.67 -18.53 -11.83
CA LEU A 211 7.81 -18.07 -13.22
C LEU A 211 9.25 -17.68 -13.57
N GLY A 212 10.10 -17.48 -12.57
CA GLY A 212 11.39 -16.80 -12.71
C GLY A 212 11.23 -15.31 -13.05
N LYS A 213 12.32 -14.54 -12.98
CA LYS A 213 12.30 -13.08 -13.18
C LYS A 213 11.66 -12.67 -14.52
N LYS A 214 12.06 -13.29 -15.63
CA LYS A 214 11.56 -12.95 -16.98
C LYS A 214 10.08 -13.29 -17.14
N GLY A 215 9.65 -14.46 -16.67
CA GLY A 215 8.24 -14.87 -16.72
C GLY A 215 7.35 -13.97 -15.85
N ALA A 216 7.84 -13.61 -14.66
CA ALA A 216 7.16 -12.68 -13.77
C ALA A 216 7.01 -11.28 -14.40
N LEU A 217 8.05 -10.74 -15.03
CA LEU A 217 7.97 -9.44 -15.70
C LEU A 217 6.99 -9.44 -16.88
N ASN A 218 6.96 -10.52 -17.68
CA ASN A 218 5.96 -10.67 -18.74
C ASN A 218 4.53 -10.72 -18.16
N PHE A 219 4.34 -11.47 -17.06
CA PHE A 219 3.06 -11.55 -16.37
C PHE A 219 2.63 -10.18 -15.82
N LEU A 220 3.56 -9.42 -15.23
CA LEU A 220 3.32 -8.05 -14.74
C LEU A 220 2.89 -7.11 -15.87
N GLN A 221 3.50 -7.20 -17.04
CA GLN A 221 3.09 -6.39 -18.20
C GLN A 221 1.70 -6.77 -18.71
N ALA A 222 1.38 -8.07 -18.79
CA ALA A 222 0.05 -8.53 -19.16
C ALA A 222 -1.01 -8.05 -18.15
N LEU A 223 -0.73 -8.22 -16.85
CA LEU A 223 -1.61 -7.76 -15.78
C LEU A 223 -1.75 -6.24 -15.77
N ASN A 224 -0.68 -5.49 -16.08
CA ASN A 224 -0.72 -4.03 -16.20
C ASN A 224 -1.80 -3.59 -17.20
N VAL A 225 -1.85 -4.20 -18.38
CA VAL A 225 -2.86 -3.88 -19.40
C VAL A 225 -4.25 -4.35 -18.97
N ILE A 226 -4.38 -5.61 -18.55
CA ILE A 226 -5.66 -6.22 -18.15
C ILE A 226 -6.30 -5.46 -16.98
N SER A 227 -5.47 -4.93 -16.06
CA SER A 227 -5.93 -4.25 -14.86
C SER A 227 -6.82 -3.05 -15.13
N PHE A 228 -6.73 -2.40 -16.29
CA PHE A 228 -7.54 -1.23 -16.64
C PHE A 228 -8.88 -1.58 -17.29
N ILE A 229 -9.12 -2.84 -17.67
CA ILE A 229 -10.39 -3.27 -18.27
C ILE A 229 -11.59 -2.93 -17.38
N PRO A 230 -11.59 -3.20 -16.06
CA PRO A 230 -12.72 -2.82 -15.19
C PRO A 230 -13.05 -1.33 -15.25
N LEU A 231 -12.05 -0.44 -15.28
CA LEU A 231 -12.28 1.00 -15.37
C LEU A 231 -12.93 1.39 -16.70
N VAL A 232 -12.38 0.89 -17.81
CA VAL A 232 -12.92 1.19 -19.16
C VAL A 232 -14.36 0.69 -19.28
N VAL A 233 -14.64 -0.53 -18.81
CA VAL A 233 -15.98 -1.12 -18.78
C VAL A 233 -16.92 -0.30 -17.90
N GLY A 234 -16.48 0.06 -16.69
CA GLY A 234 -17.29 0.84 -15.75
C GLY A 234 -17.67 2.21 -16.29
N VAL A 235 -16.72 2.91 -16.92
CA VAL A 235 -16.98 4.20 -17.55
C VAL A 235 -17.90 4.04 -18.77
N TYR A 236 -17.63 3.07 -19.64
CA TYR A 236 -18.41 2.83 -20.86
C TYR A 236 -19.90 2.55 -20.57
N PHE A 237 -20.18 1.81 -19.50
CA PHE A 237 -21.55 1.52 -19.05
C PHE A 237 -22.12 2.55 -18.06
N ASN A 238 -21.42 3.66 -17.79
CA ASN A 238 -21.80 4.68 -16.80
C ASN A 238 -22.04 4.14 -15.38
N ILE A 239 -21.30 3.10 -14.99
CA ILE A 239 -21.35 2.49 -13.65
C ILE A 239 -20.44 3.26 -12.67
N ILE A 240 -19.36 3.87 -13.16
CA ILE A 240 -18.45 4.73 -12.40
C ILE A 240 -18.25 6.06 -13.14
N ASP A 241 -17.78 7.08 -12.43
CA ASP A 241 -17.53 8.43 -12.97
C ASP A 241 -16.44 8.40 -14.07
N ILE A 242 -16.63 9.21 -15.11
CA ILE A 242 -15.70 9.40 -16.23
C ILE A 242 -14.27 9.75 -15.78
N LYS A 243 -14.11 10.41 -14.63
CA LYS A 243 -12.80 10.72 -14.01
C LYS A 243 -11.93 9.48 -13.86
N GLY A 244 -12.51 8.30 -13.67
CA GLY A 244 -11.77 7.03 -13.57
C GLY A 244 -10.89 6.75 -14.79
N ILE A 245 -11.26 7.23 -15.99
CA ILE A 245 -10.49 7.01 -17.22
C ILE A 245 -9.11 7.66 -17.17
N PHE A 246 -8.93 8.73 -16.40
CA PHE A 246 -7.65 9.44 -16.30
C PHE A 246 -6.59 8.63 -15.55
N LEU A 247 -6.98 7.60 -14.79
CA LEU A 247 -6.03 6.66 -14.21
C LEU A 247 -5.31 5.80 -15.26
N LEU A 248 -5.77 5.78 -16.52
CA LEU A 248 -5.05 5.13 -17.63
C LEU A 248 -3.63 5.68 -17.84
N ILE A 249 -3.32 6.89 -17.35
CA ILE A 249 -1.94 7.41 -17.37
C ILE A 249 -0.97 6.47 -16.64
N PHE A 250 -1.46 5.74 -15.62
CA PHE A 250 -0.64 4.79 -14.87
C PHE A 250 -0.33 3.52 -15.65
N LEU A 251 -1.01 3.24 -16.77
CA LEU A 251 -0.60 2.18 -17.69
C LEU A 251 0.84 2.43 -18.18
N PHE A 252 1.15 3.66 -18.58
CA PHE A 252 2.47 4.06 -19.06
C PHE A 252 3.49 4.15 -17.92
N TYR A 253 3.07 4.70 -16.78
CA TYR A 253 3.92 4.79 -15.58
C TYR A 253 4.40 3.40 -15.14
N SER A 254 3.49 2.42 -15.08
CA SER A 254 3.85 1.08 -14.65
C SER A 254 4.58 0.29 -15.71
N TYR A 255 4.22 0.48 -16.97
CA TYR A 255 5.02 -0.06 -18.07
C TYR A 255 6.49 0.38 -17.97
N PHE A 256 6.74 1.66 -17.66
CA PHE A 256 8.07 2.21 -17.49
C PHE A 256 8.84 1.55 -16.35
N TYR A 257 8.30 1.50 -15.12
CA TYR A 257 9.04 0.92 -14.00
C TYR A 257 9.18 -0.60 -14.10
N ILE A 258 8.20 -1.31 -14.69
CA ILE A 258 8.29 -2.76 -14.95
C ILE A 258 9.39 -3.04 -15.98
N ASN A 259 9.48 -2.25 -17.05
CA ASN A 259 10.55 -2.43 -18.03
C ASN A 259 11.93 -2.15 -17.47
N LYS A 260 12.06 -1.14 -16.60
CA LYS A 260 13.30 -0.85 -15.88
C LYS A 260 13.77 -2.04 -15.04
N ALA A 261 12.86 -2.87 -14.55
CA ALA A 261 13.20 -4.06 -13.75
C ALA A 261 13.83 -5.21 -14.54
N ASN A 262 13.75 -5.22 -15.89
CA ASN A 262 14.36 -6.27 -16.71
C ASN A 262 15.87 -6.39 -16.47
N SER A 263 16.59 -5.27 -16.53
CA SER A 263 18.05 -5.20 -16.36
C SER A 263 18.49 -4.82 -14.94
N ALA A 264 17.55 -4.58 -14.03
CA ALA A 264 17.86 -4.15 -12.67
C ALA A 264 18.51 -5.25 -11.82
N SER A 265 19.54 -4.89 -11.07
CA SER A 265 20.06 -5.66 -9.94
C SER A 265 19.07 -5.69 -8.76
N ASN A 266 19.26 -6.58 -7.79
CA ASN A 266 18.35 -6.68 -6.63
C ASN A 266 18.24 -5.37 -5.83
N SER A 267 19.33 -4.62 -5.67
CA SER A 267 19.32 -3.33 -4.96
C SER A 267 18.57 -2.24 -5.74
N GLU A 268 18.61 -2.29 -7.07
CA GLU A 268 17.84 -1.40 -7.94
C GLU A 268 16.35 -1.76 -7.95
N LEU A 269 16.01 -3.06 -7.89
CA LEU A 269 14.64 -3.53 -7.71
C LEU A 269 14.07 -3.05 -6.38
N GLU A 270 14.82 -3.19 -5.29
CA GLU A 270 14.41 -2.70 -3.97
C GLU A 270 14.12 -1.20 -3.98
N LYS A 271 15.04 -0.39 -4.53
CA LYS A 271 14.82 1.05 -4.68
C LYS A 271 13.61 1.35 -5.54
N THR A 272 13.46 0.68 -6.68
CA THR A 272 12.34 0.92 -7.62
C THR A 272 11.00 0.56 -6.99
N ALA A 273 10.92 -0.52 -6.23
CA ALA A 273 9.70 -0.94 -5.55
C ALA A 273 9.26 0.14 -4.53
N HIS A 274 10.16 0.55 -3.64
CA HIS A 274 9.84 1.53 -2.59
C HIS A 274 9.70 2.98 -3.09
N THR A 275 10.16 3.32 -4.30
CA THR A 275 10.12 4.70 -4.82
C THR A 275 9.13 4.90 -5.96
N LEU A 276 9.04 3.95 -6.89
CA LEU A 276 8.20 4.09 -8.08
C LEU A 276 6.90 3.30 -7.93
N ALA A 277 6.96 2.03 -7.50
CA ALA A 277 5.78 1.16 -7.47
C ALA A 277 4.75 1.61 -6.41
N ASP A 278 5.18 1.98 -5.21
CA ASP A 278 4.27 2.51 -4.18
C ASP A 278 3.77 3.92 -4.49
N LEU A 279 4.62 4.74 -5.12
CA LEU A 279 4.29 6.12 -5.47
C LEU A 279 3.13 6.19 -6.46
N GLU A 280 2.94 5.16 -7.29
CA GLU A 280 1.79 5.05 -8.18
C GLU A 280 0.48 5.34 -7.43
N PHE A 281 0.24 4.65 -6.32
CA PHE A 281 -1.02 4.74 -5.58
C PHE A 281 -1.18 6.08 -4.87
N ILE A 282 -0.08 6.70 -4.45
CA ILE A 282 -0.08 8.04 -3.88
C ILE A 282 -0.44 9.09 -4.95
N LEU A 283 -0.05 8.86 -6.20
CA LEU A 283 -0.33 9.77 -7.32
C LEU A 283 -1.75 9.62 -7.89
N TRP A 284 -2.43 8.49 -7.70
CA TRP A 284 -3.81 8.30 -8.16
C TRP A 284 -4.77 9.42 -7.73
N PRO A 285 -4.92 9.75 -6.43
CA PRO A 285 -5.82 10.81 -6.01
C PRO A 285 -5.36 12.18 -6.51
N VAL A 286 -4.05 12.41 -6.70
CA VAL A 286 -3.53 13.67 -7.25
C VAL A 286 -4.04 13.88 -8.67
N VAL A 287 -3.95 12.86 -9.52
CA VAL A 287 -4.48 12.92 -10.90
C VAL A 287 -5.99 13.18 -10.89
N LEU A 288 -6.73 12.43 -10.07
CA LEU A 288 -8.19 12.54 -10.03
C LEU A 288 -8.67 13.91 -9.51
N ILE A 289 -8.03 14.44 -8.46
CA ILE A 289 -8.35 15.76 -7.90
C ILE A 289 -8.03 16.87 -8.91
N LEU A 290 -6.89 16.79 -9.61
CA LEU A 290 -6.54 17.78 -10.64
C LEU A 290 -7.60 17.84 -11.75
N ILE A 291 -8.07 16.67 -12.21
CA ILE A 291 -9.16 16.61 -13.19
C ILE A 291 -10.46 17.17 -12.62
N GLN A 292 -10.79 16.85 -11.37
CA GLN A 292 -11.98 17.37 -10.72
C GLN A 292 -11.99 18.91 -10.69
N PHE A 293 -10.86 19.55 -10.42
CA PHE A 293 -10.74 21.01 -10.49
C PHE A 293 -10.89 21.55 -11.92
N LEU A 294 -10.30 20.87 -12.91
CA LEU A 294 -10.40 21.26 -14.32
C LEU A 294 -11.80 21.11 -14.90
N SER A 295 -12.62 20.18 -14.38
CA SER A 295 -14.02 19.99 -14.81
C SER A 295 -15.00 20.99 -14.19
N ILE A 296 -14.58 21.77 -13.19
CA ILE A 296 -15.40 22.79 -12.51
C ILE A 296 -15.21 24.19 -13.14
N VAL A 297 -14.15 24.38 -13.94
CA VAL A 297 -13.85 25.61 -14.71
C VAL A 297 -14.42 25.48 -16.12
#